data_AF-A0A967N1T6-F1
#
_entry.id   AF-A0A967N1T6-F1
#
_cell.length_a   1.000
_cell.length_b   1.000
_cell.length_c   1.000
_cell.angle_alpha   90.00
_cell.angle_beta   90.00
_cell.angle_gamma   90.00
#
_symmetry.space_group_name_H-M   'P 1'
#
loop_
_entity.id
_entity.type
_entity.pdbx_description
1 polymer ?
#
loop_
_entity_poly.entity_id
_entity_poly.type
_entity_poly.pdbx_seq_one_letter_code
_entity_poly.pdbx_strand_id
1 'polypeptide(L)' 'FKVYVDFAHTPDALGHVMKSAREIAGDRNLIAVFGCGGDRDKSKRPLMSKAVSEYADIIFLTSDN' A
#
# COMPACT_ATOMS: atom_id res chain seq x y z
N PHE A 1 -12.92 -10.56 -9.23
CA PHE A 1 -12.00 -9.52 -8.71
C PHE A 1 -10.57 -9.91 -9.09
N LYS A 2 -9.65 -8.94 -9.20
CA LYS A 2 -8.23 -9.22 -9.49
C LYS A 2 -7.41 -9.01 -8.22
N VAL A 3 -6.36 -9.80 -8.03
CA VAL A 3 -5.45 -9.71 -6.88
C VAL A 3 -4.03 -9.58 -7.41
N TYR A 4 -3.29 -8.65 -6.83
CA TYR A 4 -1.87 -8.41 -7.13
C TYR A 4 -1.11 -8.52 -5.82
N VAL A 5 0.04 -9.20 -5.86
CA VAL A 5 0.91 -9.40 -4.69
C VAL A 5 2.28 -8.81 -5.03
N ASP A 6 2.76 -7.90 -4.18
CA ASP A 6 4.02 -7.20 -4.36
C ASP A 6 4.79 -7.13 -3.01
N PHE A 7 6.11 -6.99 -3.07
CA PHE A 7 7.01 -6.95 -1.91
C PHE A 7 7.28 -5.52 -1.39
N ALA A 8 6.63 -4.49 -1.95
CA ALA A 8 6.81 -3.10 -1.56
C ALA A 8 6.64 -2.88 -0.04
N HIS A 9 7.75 -2.53 0.62
CA HIS A 9 7.82 -2.29 2.07
C HIS A 9 8.54 -0.97 2.41
N THR A 10 8.60 -0.05 1.44
CA THR A 10 9.07 1.34 1.60
C THR A 10 7.99 2.31 1.11
N PRO A 11 7.96 3.56 1.59
CA PRO A 11 6.96 4.54 1.14
C PRO A 11 6.97 4.76 -0.38
N ASP A 12 8.17 4.85 -0.96
CA ASP A 12 8.36 5.07 -2.41
C ASP A 12 7.89 3.87 -3.24
N ALA A 13 8.27 2.65 -2.85
CA ALA A 13 7.85 1.45 -3.54
C ALA A 13 6.32 1.28 -3.49
N LEU A 14 5.70 1.53 -2.33
CA LEU A 14 4.25 1.48 -2.19
C LEU A 14 3.56 2.53 -3.07
N GLY A 15 4.08 3.76 -3.12
CA GLY A 15 3.56 4.80 -4.00
C GLY A 15 3.55 4.38 -5.47
N HIS A 16 4.67 3.81 -5.96
CA HIS A 16 4.77 3.33 -7.34
C HIS A 16 3.78 2.19 -7.63
N VAL A 17 3.72 1.17 -6.77
CA VAL A 17 2.81 0.03 -6.94
C VAL A 17 1.35 0.48 -6.92
N MET A 18 1.00 1.37 -5.98
CA MET A 18 -0.37 1.85 -5.82
C MET A 18 -0.82 2.74 -6.98
N LYS A 19 0.09 3.56 -7.53
CA LYS A 19 -0.18 4.33 -8.75
C LYS A 19 -0.46 3.40 -9.94
N SER A 20 0.40 2.42 -10.19
CA SER A 20 0.17 1.44 -11.27
C SER A 20 -1.11 0.63 -11.05
N ALA A 21 -1.41 0.24 -9.81
CA ALA A 21 -2.65 -0.44 -9.46
C ALA A 21 -3.88 0.44 -9.73
N ARG A 22 -3.82 1.74 -9.45
CA ARG A 22 -4.89 2.71 -9.78
C ARG A 22 -5.10 2.84 -11.29
N GLU A 23 -4.03 2.94 -12.08
CA GLU A 23 -4.11 2.97 -13.55
C GLU A 23 -4.79 1.70 -14.11
N ILE A 24 -4.51 0.54 -13.52
CA ILE A 24 -5.14 -0.74 -13.90
C ILE A 24 -6.61 -0.81 -13.44
N ALA A 25 -6.92 -0.30 -12.24
CA ALA A 25 -8.26 -0.33 -11.67
C ALA A 25 -9.23 0.57 -12.43
N GLY A 26 -8.78 1.77 -12.82
CA GLY A 26 -9.61 2.84 -13.35
C GLY A 26 -10.63 3.30 -12.31
N ASP A 27 -11.91 3.36 -12.72
CA ASP A 27 -13.03 3.77 -11.86
C ASP A 27 -13.51 2.68 -10.89
N ARG A 28 -12.86 1.52 -10.88
CA ARG A 28 -13.19 0.43 -9.95
C ARG A 28 -12.54 0.66 -8.59
N ASN A 29 -13.17 0.09 -7.57
CA ASN A 29 -12.62 0.11 -6.22
C ASN A 29 -11.26 -0.59 -6.17
N LEU A 30 -10.27 0.12 -5.62
CA LEU A 30 -8.93 -0.36 -5.30
C LEU A 30 -8.82 -0.54 -3.78
N ILE A 31 -8.65 -1.78 -3.36
CA ILE A 31 -8.49 -2.15 -1.96
C ILE A 31 -7.02 -2.49 -1.73
N ALA A 32 -6.40 -1.86 -0.74
CA ALA A 32 -5.04 -2.14 -0.31
C ALA A 32 -5.04 -2.90 1.02
N VAL A 33 -4.22 -3.94 1.12
CA VAL A 33 -3.94 -4.67 2.36
C VAL A 33 -2.43 -4.63 2.58
N PHE A 34 -1.97 -4.01 3.67
CA PHE A 34 -0.54 -3.93 3.95
C PHE A 34 -0.24 -3.78 5.45
N GLY A 35 1.02 -4.03 5.83
CA GLY A 35 1.52 -3.84 7.18
C GLY A 35 2.89 -3.16 7.20
N CYS A 36 3.49 -3.07 8.38
CA CYS A 36 4.84 -2.57 8.57
C CYS A 36 5.57 -3.38 9.65
N GLY A 37 6.79 -3.83 9.35
CA GLY A 37 7.69 -4.52 10.29
C GLY A 37 7.81 -3.86 11.67
N GLY A 38 7.72 -4.67 12.73
CA GLY A 38 7.66 -4.23 14.12
C GLY A 38 8.98 -3.69 14.69
N ASP A 39 10.09 -4.38 14.39
CA ASP A 39 11.39 -4.13 15.04
C ASP A 39 12.26 -3.07 14.33
N ARG A 40 11.78 -2.49 13.21
CA ARG A 40 12.59 -1.61 12.36
C ARG A 40 11.82 -0.39 11.84
N ASP A 41 12.57 0.65 11.48
CA ASP A 41 12.13 1.89 10.82
C ASP A 41 10.71 2.37 11.19
N LYS A 42 10.55 2.85 12.42
CA LYS A 42 9.26 3.43 12.85
C LYS A 42 8.89 4.70 12.07
N SER A 43 9.90 5.43 11.59
CA SER A 43 9.74 6.68 10.84
C SER A 43 9.02 6.51 9.49
N LYS A 44 9.17 5.35 8.83
CA LYS A 44 8.54 5.13 7.52
C LYS A 44 7.06 4.76 7.60
N ARG A 45 6.57 4.27 8.75
CA ARG A 45 5.18 3.80 8.93
C ARG A 45 4.13 4.84 8.54
N PRO A 46 4.17 6.09 9.07
CA PRO A 46 3.19 7.10 8.64
C PRO A 46 3.33 7.47 7.16
N LEU A 47 4.54 7.40 6.61
CA LEU A 47 4.79 7.71 5.20
C LEU A 47 4.24 6.62 4.27
N MET A 48 4.33 5.34 4.67
CA MET A 48 3.74 4.22 3.94
C MET A 48 2.22 4.35 3.87
N SER A 49 1.56 4.66 4.99
CA SER A 49 0.11 4.89 4.99
C SER A 49 -0.29 6.08 4.12
N LYS A 50 0.48 7.17 4.14
CA LYS A 50 0.25 8.33 3.27
C LYS A 50 0.32 7.92 1.79
N ALA A 51 1.37 7.21 1.38
CA ALA A 51 1.55 6.76 0.01
C ALA A 51 0.41 5.86 -0.48
N VAL A 52 -0.09 4.95 0.36
CA VAL A 52 -1.22 4.08 0.01
C VAL A 52 -2.54 4.86 -0.07
N SER A 53 -2.77 5.79 0.86
CA SER A 53 -4.01 6.58 0.94
C SER A 53 -4.24 7.55 -0.22
N GLU A 54 -3.20 7.87 -0.99
CA GLU A 54 -3.33 8.70 -2.17
C GLU A 54 -4.09 8.00 -3.31
N TYR A 55 -4.08 6.66 -3.32
CA TYR A 55 -4.60 5.86 -4.44
C TYR A 55 -5.68 4.85 -4.04
N ALA A 56 -5.67 4.32 -2.81
CA ALA A 56 -6.61 3.30 -2.37
C ALA A 56 -7.97 3.90 -1.95
N ASP A 57 -9.07 3.20 -2.27
CA ASP A 57 -10.40 3.56 -1.79
C ASP A 57 -10.66 2.98 -0.39
N ILE A 58 -10.10 1.79 -0.12
CA ILE A 58 -10.20 1.10 1.16
C ILE A 58 -8.83 0.57 1.54
N ILE A 59 -8.43 0.78 2.79
CA ILE A 59 -7.16 0.31 3.34
C ILE A 59 -7.44 -0.62 4.51
N PHE A 60 -6.91 -1.84 4.43
CA PHE A 60 -6.80 -2.76 5.55
C PHE A 60 -5.36 -2.76 6.05
N LEU A 61 -5.17 -2.23 7.25
CA LEU A 61 -3.90 -2.33 7.96
C LEU A 61 -3.86 -3.67 8.71
N THR A 62 -2.75 -4.39 8.56
CA THR A 62 -2.52 -5.67 9.24
C THR A 62 -1.11 -5.69 9.87
N SER A 63 -0.88 -6.65 10.75
CA SER A 63 0.48 -6.96 11.21
C SER A 63 1.31 -7.51 10.06
N ASP A 64 2.57 -7.10 10.02
CA ASP A 64 3.61 -7.59 9.12
C ASP A 64 4.90 -7.64 9.94
N ASN A 65 5.45 -8.84 10.12
CA ASN A 65 6.68 -9.15 10.86
C ASN A 65 6.92 -8.27 12.10
#